data_AF-A0AAP4CIK2-F1
#
_entry.id   AF-A0AAP4CIK2-F1
#
_cell.length_a   1.000
_cell.length_b   1.000
_cell.length_c   1.000
_cell.angle_alpha   90.00
_cell.angle_beta   90.00
_cell.angle_gamma   90.00
#
_symmetry.space_group_name_H-M   'P 1'
#
loop_
_entity.id
_entity.type
_entity.pdbx_description
1 polymer ?
#
loop_
_entity_poly.entity_id
_entity_poly.type
_entity_poly.pdbx_seq_one_letter_code
_entity_poly.pdbx_strand_id
1 'polypeptide(L)'
;MNYISPKEEVLKVKRWPKNTIAAGRGHTVALKSDGTVVAVGRNKEGECNVSSWCDIEAVAAGNVHMATNTGNAHTIALKSNNTVEAVGWNKHGQCDVNDWHNIVAVAAGWRRTIGLKLDGTVMAVGRNKEGECNVSSWRNIVATAAGDWHTVGLKVGGTVMGVGNNRYGQCDVSSWRDIVAVAAGYLHTVGLKVDGTVIAVGNDKHNQCDVSGWRGIVAIAAGTNHTIGLKSDGTVVAVGENTYGQCDVSSWRNIRLPGK
;
A
#
# COMPACT_ATOMS: atom_id res chain seq x y z
N MET A 1 -31.94 1.03 22.75
CA MET A 1 -30.84 0.23 22.17
C MET A 1 -30.51 0.83 20.81
N ASN A 2 -29.31 1.40 20.64
CA ASN A 2 -28.90 1.94 19.34
C ASN A 2 -28.52 0.76 18.44
N TYR A 3 -29.37 0.43 17.48
CA TYR A 3 -29.04 -0.53 16.44
C TYR A 3 -27.99 0.10 15.52
N ILE A 4 -26.75 -0.37 15.62
CA ILE A 4 -25.67 0.00 14.70
C ILE A 4 -25.78 -0.92 13.49
N SER A 5 -25.79 -0.36 12.28
CA SER A 5 -25.89 -1.19 11.08
C SER A 5 -24.61 -2.01 10.84
N PRO A 6 -24.68 -3.18 10.18
CA PRO A 6 -23.48 -3.98 9.85
C PRO A 6 -22.41 -3.18 9.08
N LYS A 7 -22.86 -2.24 8.23
CA LYS A 7 -21.98 -1.31 7.50
C LYS A 7 -21.20 -0.40 8.46
N GLU A 8 -21.87 0.16 9.47
CA GLU A 8 -21.25 1.01 10.48
C GLU A 8 -20.31 0.22 11.39
N GLU A 9 -20.57 -1.06 11.65
CA GLU A 9 -19.64 -1.91 12.39
C GLU A 9 -18.34 -2.09 11.62
N VAL A 10 -18.40 -2.46 10.34
CA VAL A 10 -17.21 -2.65 9.49
C VAL A 10 -16.33 -1.39 9.47
N LEU A 11 -16.94 -0.21 9.35
CA LEU A 11 -16.22 1.07 9.31
C LEU A 11 -15.58 1.48 10.65
N LYS A 12 -15.98 0.87 11.76
CA LYS A 12 -15.44 1.13 13.10
C LYS A 12 -14.37 0.14 13.54
N VAL A 13 -14.17 -0.98 12.82
CA VAL A 13 -13.13 -1.95 13.18
C VAL A 13 -11.75 -1.41 12.81
N LYS A 14 -10.88 -1.25 13.82
CA LYS A 14 -9.44 -1.06 13.58
C LYS A 14 -8.85 -2.38 13.11
N ARG A 15 -8.51 -2.48 11.82
CA ARG A 15 -7.70 -3.57 11.26
C ARG A 15 -6.44 -2.97 10.69
N TRP A 16 -5.30 -3.49 11.12
CA TRP A 16 -4.00 -3.08 10.60
C TRP A 16 -3.59 -4.10 9.52
N PRO A 17 -3.50 -3.69 8.25
CA PRO A 17 -3.05 -4.59 7.20
C PRO A 17 -1.62 -5.07 7.50
N LYS A 18 -1.44 -6.40 7.57
CA LYS A 18 -0.13 -7.05 7.68
C LYS A 18 0.15 -7.78 6.38
N ASN A 19 0.90 -7.12 5.50
CA ASN A 19 1.24 -7.69 4.19
C ASN A 19 2.34 -8.74 4.37
N THR A 20 2.09 -9.94 3.88
CA THR A 20 3.07 -11.05 3.89
C THR A 20 3.88 -11.13 2.60
N ILE A 21 3.45 -10.43 1.54
CA ILE A 21 4.17 -10.31 0.28
C ILE A 21 4.12 -8.87 -0.18
N ALA A 22 5.25 -8.38 -0.70
CA ALA A 22 5.36 -7.05 -1.27
C ALA A 22 6.19 -7.09 -2.55
N ALA A 23 5.71 -6.40 -3.58
CA ALA A 23 6.42 -6.23 -4.84
C ALA A 23 6.88 -4.77 -4.95
N GLY A 24 8.19 -4.57 -5.12
CA GLY A 24 8.76 -3.28 -5.51
C GLY A 24 9.02 -3.23 -7.01
N ARG A 25 9.73 -2.18 -7.46
CA ARG A 25 10.04 -1.98 -8.89
C ARG A 25 10.74 -3.16 -9.58
N GLY A 26 11.62 -3.85 -8.86
CA GLY A 26 12.47 -4.89 -9.43
C GLY A 26 12.90 -5.94 -8.42
N HIS A 27 12.23 -6.00 -7.27
CA HIS A 27 12.45 -7.01 -6.26
C HIS A 27 11.10 -7.38 -5.62
N THR A 28 11.04 -8.56 -5.04
CA THR A 28 9.87 -9.09 -4.34
C THR A 28 10.33 -9.61 -2.99
N VAL A 29 9.53 -9.35 -1.95
CA VAL A 29 9.82 -9.69 -0.57
C VAL A 29 8.65 -10.50 -0.04
N ALA A 30 8.94 -11.61 0.64
CA ALA A 30 7.94 -12.48 1.22
C ALA A 30 8.33 -12.85 2.66
N LEU A 31 7.34 -12.72 3.55
CA LEU A 31 7.37 -13.17 4.93
C LEU A 31 6.99 -14.65 4.99
N LYS A 32 7.81 -15.45 5.67
CA LYS A 32 7.50 -16.84 5.97
C LYS A 32 6.72 -16.97 7.27
N SER A 33 6.08 -18.11 7.46
CA SER A 33 5.30 -18.42 8.67
C SER A 33 6.14 -18.52 9.95
N ASP A 34 7.46 -18.70 9.82
CA ASP A 34 8.40 -18.74 10.95
C ASP A 34 8.89 -17.34 11.38
N GLY A 35 8.38 -16.27 10.78
CA GLY A 35 8.78 -14.89 11.09
C GLY A 35 10.06 -14.43 10.39
N THR A 36 10.65 -15.24 9.51
CA THR A 36 11.80 -14.85 8.67
C THR A 36 11.36 -14.32 7.30
N VAL A 37 12.24 -13.59 6.62
CA VAL A 37 11.94 -12.95 5.33
C VAL A 37 12.86 -13.45 4.23
N VAL A 38 12.32 -13.60 3.02
CA VAL A 38 13.08 -13.83 1.79
C VAL A 38 12.84 -12.69 0.81
N ALA A 39 13.87 -12.31 0.08
CA ALA A 39 13.78 -11.31 -0.98
C ALA A 39 14.52 -11.79 -2.22
N VAL A 40 13.94 -11.52 -3.39
CA VAL A 40 14.48 -11.91 -4.71
C VAL A 40 14.39 -10.75 -5.69
N GLY A 41 15.30 -10.70 -6.67
CA GLY A 41 15.31 -9.69 -7.73
C GLY A 41 16.56 -8.82 -7.70
N ARG A 42 16.43 -7.57 -8.15
CA ARG A 42 17.50 -6.57 -8.13
C ARG A 42 17.96 -6.33 -6.69
N ASN A 43 19.28 -6.35 -6.47
CA ASN A 43 19.89 -6.08 -5.17
C ASN A 43 21.09 -5.13 -5.28
N LYS A 44 21.00 -4.07 -6.10
CA LYS A 44 22.16 -3.18 -6.34
C LYS A 44 22.48 -2.29 -5.16
N GLU A 45 21.50 -2.02 -4.31
CA GLU A 45 21.60 -1.11 -3.17
C GLU A 45 21.37 -1.86 -1.84
N GLY A 46 21.31 -3.20 -1.87
CA GLY A 46 21.03 -4.02 -0.70
C GLY A 46 19.54 -4.20 -0.39
N GLU A 47 18.64 -3.90 -1.33
CA GLU A 47 17.19 -4.01 -1.13
C GLU A 47 16.69 -5.45 -0.86
N CYS A 48 17.52 -6.48 -1.11
CA CYS A 48 17.24 -7.87 -0.76
C CYS A 48 18.05 -8.39 0.44
N ASN A 49 18.79 -7.56 1.17
CA ASN A 49 19.64 -7.98 2.30
C ASN A 49 18.83 -8.23 3.58
N VAL A 50 17.88 -9.16 3.52
CA VAL A 50 16.89 -9.43 4.59
C VAL A 50 17.23 -10.68 5.43
N SER A 51 18.37 -11.33 5.18
CA SER A 51 18.69 -12.65 5.72
C SER A 51 18.85 -12.70 7.24
N SER A 52 19.12 -11.57 7.89
CA SER A 52 19.22 -11.46 9.35
C SER A 52 17.89 -11.13 10.04
N TRP A 53 16.82 -10.91 9.28
CA TRP A 53 15.53 -10.52 9.84
C TRP A 53 14.78 -11.71 10.43
N CYS A 54 14.32 -11.55 11.66
CA CYS A 54 13.49 -12.49 12.41
C CYS A 54 12.37 -11.76 13.15
N ASP A 55 11.37 -12.51 13.61
CA ASP A 55 10.20 -12.00 14.32
C ASP A 55 9.43 -10.93 13.53
N ILE A 56 9.40 -11.08 12.20
CA ILE A 56 8.71 -10.16 11.30
C ILE A 56 7.22 -10.52 11.21
N GLU A 57 6.36 -9.51 11.20
CA GLU A 57 4.91 -9.65 11.09
C GLU A 57 4.34 -9.06 9.80
N ALA A 58 5.05 -8.12 9.17
CA ALA A 58 4.66 -7.56 7.88
C ALA A 58 5.88 -7.04 7.11
N VAL A 59 5.77 -7.03 5.78
CA VAL A 59 6.79 -6.50 4.87
C VAL A 59 6.20 -5.49 3.89
N ALA A 60 7.01 -4.53 3.48
CA ALA A 60 6.70 -3.58 2.42
C ALA A 60 7.94 -3.35 1.54
N ALA A 61 7.71 -3.08 0.25
CA ALA A 61 8.76 -2.87 -0.73
C ALA A 61 8.53 -1.54 -1.46
N GLY A 62 9.57 -0.72 -1.57
CA GLY A 62 9.49 0.60 -2.21
C GLY A 62 9.14 0.50 -3.70
N ASN A 63 8.15 1.29 -4.11
CA ASN A 63 7.45 1.14 -5.38
C ASN A 63 8.00 1.96 -6.58
N VAL A 64 7.26 1.89 -7.69
CA VAL A 64 7.71 1.81 -9.10
C VAL A 64 7.94 3.14 -9.82
N HIS A 65 9.07 3.78 -9.55
CA HIS A 65 9.43 4.91 -10.41
C HIS A 65 9.88 4.42 -11.78
N MET A 66 9.13 4.78 -12.84
CA MET A 66 9.43 4.37 -14.22
C MET A 66 10.72 4.96 -14.76
N ALA A 67 11.20 6.09 -14.22
CA ALA A 67 12.41 6.69 -14.75
C ALA A 67 13.62 5.79 -14.52
N THR A 68 14.31 5.48 -15.61
CA THR A 68 15.46 4.57 -15.69
C THR A 68 16.66 5.07 -14.89
N ASN A 69 16.72 6.37 -14.60
CA ASN A 69 17.79 7.01 -13.83
C ASN A 69 17.68 6.81 -12.30
N THR A 70 16.61 6.20 -11.79
CA THR A 70 16.41 6.05 -10.33
C THR A 70 15.84 4.70 -9.92
N GLY A 71 16.25 3.60 -10.57
CA GLY A 71 15.79 2.24 -10.29
C GLY A 71 16.20 1.65 -8.93
N ASN A 72 16.40 2.49 -7.92
CA ASN A 72 16.81 2.12 -6.58
C ASN A 72 15.59 2.00 -5.68
N ALA A 73 15.59 0.99 -4.82
CA ALA A 73 14.49 0.67 -3.94
C ALA A 73 14.98 0.39 -2.52
N HIS A 74 14.04 0.19 -1.62
CA HIS A 74 14.27 -0.19 -0.24
C HIS A 74 13.18 -1.17 0.19
N THR A 75 13.47 -1.93 1.23
CA THR A 75 12.58 -2.92 1.83
C THR A 75 12.41 -2.59 3.30
N ILE A 76 11.18 -2.69 3.78
CA ILE A 76 10.78 -2.41 5.15
C ILE A 76 10.15 -3.65 5.76
N ALA A 77 10.44 -3.92 7.03
CA ALA A 77 9.79 -4.95 7.82
C ALA A 77 9.28 -4.40 9.16
N LEU A 78 8.08 -4.80 9.53
CA LEU A 78 7.50 -4.59 10.85
C LEU A 78 7.81 -5.80 11.72
N LYS A 79 8.42 -5.58 12.89
CA LYS A 79 8.69 -6.61 13.87
C LYS A 79 7.53 -6.80 14.85
N SER A 80 7.44 -7.98 15.46
CA SER A 80 6.44 -8.34 16.47
C SER A 80 6.48 -7.50 17.75
N ASN A 81 7.61 -6.86 18.03
CA ASN A 81 7.77 -5.90 19.12
C ASN A 81 7.37 -4.46 18.74
N ASN A 82 6.68 -4.26 17.60
CA ASN A 82 6.23 -2.96 17.08
C ASN A 82 7.34 -1.96 16.72
N THR A 83 8.56 -2.44 16.42
CA THR A 83 9.63 -1.67 15.79
C THR A 83 9.76 -2.00 14.30
N VAL A 84 10.57 -1.23 13.57
CA VAL A 84 10.69 -1.35 12.12
C VAL A 84 12.15 -1.51 11.73
N GLU A 85 12.43 -2.41 10.78
CA GLU A 85 13.73 -2.56 10.13
C GLU A 85 13.65 -2.17 8.65
N ALA A 86 14.75 -1.66 8.11
CA ALA A 86 14.84 -1.20 6.74
C ALA A 86 16.20 -1.55 6.11
N VAL A 87 16.18 -1.98 4.84
CA VAL A 87 17.39 -2.22 4.04
C VAL A 87 17.22 -1.65 2.62
N GLY A 88 18.33 -1.46 1.93
CA GLY A 88 18.35 -0.94 0.57
C GLY A 88 18.81 0.51 0.49
N TRP A 89 18.42 1.17 -0.59
CA TRP A 89 18.88 2.51 -0.92
C TRP A 89 18.34 3.55 0.07
N ASN A 90 19.22 4.40 0.62
CA ASN A 90 18.88 5.37 1.66
C ASN A 90 19.31 6.84 1.41
N LYS A 91 19.52 7.29 0.16
CA LYS A 91 20.00 8.68 -0.09
C LYS A 91 19.00 9.79 0.28
N HIS A 92 17.79 9.46 0.74
CA HIS A 92 16.81 10.43 1.24
C HIS A 92 16.34 10.12 2.66
N GLY A 93 16.98 9.20 3.38
CA GLY A 93 16.57 8.82 4.73
C GLY A 93 15.31 7.95 4.80
N GLN A 94 14.90 7.32 3.70
CA GLN A 94 13.74 6.42 3.68
C GLN A 94 13.92 5.15 4.51
N CYS A 95 15.14 4.80 4.89
CA CYS A 95 15.46 3.71 5.81
C CYS A 95 15.72 4.20 7.24
N ASP A 96 15.55 5.50 7.54
CA ASP A 96 15.82 6.09 8.86
C ASP A 96 14.66 5.82 9.83
N VAL A 97 14.44 4.54 10.13
CA VAL A 97 13.31 4.03 10.93
C VAL A 97 13.74 3.53 12.31
N ASN A 98 15.03 3.64 12.65
CA ASN A 98 15.61 3.02 13.86
C ASN A 98 14.97 3.49 15.17
N ASP A 99 14.50 4.74 15.21
CA ASP A 99 13.85 5.32 16.40
C ASP A 99 12.34 5.09 16.44
N TRP A 100 11.78 4.36 15.46
CA TRP A 100 10.34 4.12 15.39
C TRP A 100 9.91 3.02 16.36
N HIS A 101 8.85 3.31 17.11
CA HIS A 101 8.23 2.40 18.06
C HIS A 101 6.70 2.55 18.02
N ASN A 102 5.99 1.55 18.57
CA ASN A 102 4.52 1.46 18.57
C ASN A 102 3.91 1.45 17.15
N ILE A 103 4.64 0.93 16.16
CA ILE A 103 4.18 0.78 14.79
C ILE A 103 3.35 -0.50 14.66
N VAL A 104 2.23 -0.42 13.96
CA VAL A 104 1.29 -1.54 13.74
C VAL A 104 1.05 -1.87 12.28
N ALA A 105 1.46 -0.98 11.36
CA ALA A 105 1.51 -1.25 9.93
C ALA A 105 2.58 -0.37 9.26
N VAL A 106 3.12 -0.86 8.15
CA VAL A 106 4.14 -0.19 7.35
C VAL A 106 3.72 -0.15 5.88
N ALA A 107 4.09 0.93 5.19
CA ALA A 107 3.96 1.05 3.75
C ALA A 107 5.22 1.72 3.17
N ALA A 108 5.61 1.31 1.95
CA ALA A 108 6.79 1.81 1.28
C ALA A 108 6.41 2.37 -0.09
N GLY A 109 6.71 3.64 -0.32
CA GLY A 109 6.52 4.33 -1.60
C GLY A 109 7.86 4.51 -2.32
N TRP A 110 7.88 5.35 -3.37
CA TRP A 110 9.15 5.72 -3.97
C TRP A 110 9.92 6.64 -3.01
N ARG A 111 11.07 6.15 -2.51
CA ARG A 111 12.00 6.90 -1.63
C ARG A 111 11.38 7.39 -0.32
N ARG A 112 10.38 6.67 0.21
CA ARG A 112 9.64 7.06 1.42
C ARG A 112 9.09 5.83 2.12
N THR A 113 9.11 5.89 3.45
CA THR A 113 8.52 4.89 4.34
C THR A 113 7.46 5.56 5.21
N ILE A 114 6.34 4.87 5.40
CA ILE A 114 5.20 5.29 6.22
C ILE A 114 5.01 4.26 7.33
N GLY A 115 4.89 4.73 8.57
CA GLY A 115 4.59 3.92 9.75
C GLY A 115 3.28 4.38 10.38
N LEU A 116 2.37 3.43 10.59
CA LEU A 116 1.10 3.68 11.26
C LEU A 116 1.23 3.27 12.74
N LYS A 117 0.89 4.18 13.65
CA LYS A 117 0.92 3.91 15.10
C LYS A 117 -0.42 3.35 15.60
N LEU A 118 -0.35 2.61 16.71
CA LEU A 118 -1.53 2.03 17.37
C LEU A 118 -2.59 3.08 17.76
N ASP A 119 -2.15 4.29 18.11
CA ASP A 119 -3.03 5.42 18.45
C ASP A 119 -3.73 6.05 17.22
N GLY A 120 -3.41 5.59 16.00
CA GLY A 120 -3.97 6.09 14.75
C GLY A 120 -3.27 7.35 14.21
N THR A 121 -2.11 7.71 14.75
CA THR A 121 -1.19 8.71 14.15
C THR A 121 -0.25 8.05 13.14
N VAL A 122 0.40 8.85 12.29
CA VAL A 122 1.26 8.37 11.20
C VAL A 122 2.62 9.06 11.24
N MET A 123 3.68 8.28 11.01
CA MET A 123 5.05 8.74 10.81
C MET A 123 5.45 8.54 9.35
N ALA A 124 6.32 9.42 8.85
CA ALA A 124 6.90 9.31 7.52
C ALA A 124 8.35 9.76 7.52
N VAL A 125 9.22 9.04 6.81
CA VAL A 125 10.61 9.40 6.54
C VAL A 125 10.93 9.20 5.05
N GLY A 126 11.95 9.88 4.55
CA GLY A 126 12.32 9.85 3.15
C GLY A 126 12.18 11.19 2.43
N ARG A 127 12.10 11.13 1.11
CA ARG A 127 11.88 12.30 0.24
C ARG A 127 10.56 12.99 0.59
N ASN A 128 10.57 14.32 0.66
CA ASN A 128 9.38 15.16 0.90
C ASN A 128 9.35 16.43 0.02
N LYS A 129 9.73 16.36 -1.27
CA LYS A 129 9.83 17.60 -2.08
C LYS A 129 8.47 18.10 -2.57
N GLU A 130 7.46 17.24 -2.55
CA GLU A 130 6.10 17.50 -2.99
C GLU A 130 5.10 17.43 -1.82
N GLY A 131 5.57 17.30 -0.58
CA GLY A 131 4.74 17.20 0.62
C GLY A 131 4.22 15.78 0.92
N GLU A 132 4.76 14.76 0.26
CA GLU A 132 4.37 13.35 0.39
C GLU A 132 4.56 12.75 1.80
N CYS A 133 5.36 13.38 2.67
CA CYS A 133 5.55 13.03 4.09
C CYS A 133 4.74 13.92 5.05
N ASN A 134 3.89 14.83 4.58
CA ASN A 134 3.16 15.79 5.43
C ASN A 134 1.95 15.13 6.16
N VAL A 135 2.23 14.10 6.96
CA VAL A 135 1.24 13.25 7.64
C VAL A 135 1.10 13.54 9.14
N SER A 136 1.90 14.48 9.68
CA SER A 136 1.97 14.76 11.13
C SER A 136 0.65 15.21 11.76
N SER A 137 -0.26 15.79 10.97
CA SER A 137 -1.60 16.21 11.40
C SER A 137 -2.64 15.09 11.32
N TRP A 138 -2.31 13.95 10.73
CA TRP A 138 -3.26 12.85 10.53
C TRP A 138 -3.59 12.17 11.85
N ARG A 139 -4.87 11.86 12.04
CA ARG A 139 -5.43 11.21 13.24
C ARG A 139 -6.48 10.20 12.82
N ASN A 140 -6.69 9.20 13.68
CA ASN A 140 -7.66 8.13 13.50
C ASN A 140 -7.46 7.34 12.20
N ILE A 141 -6.21 7.20 11.76
CA ILE A 141 -5.86 6.40 10.58
C ILE A 141 -5.92 4.91 10.95
N VAL A 142 -6.44 4.10 10.05
CA VAL A 142 -6.55 2.63 10.17
C VAL A 142 -5.78 1.88 9.08
N ALA A 143 -5.48 2.52 7.96
CA ALA A 143 -4.59 1.97 6.94
C ALA A 143 -3.89 3.09 6.18
N THR A 144 -2.72 2.79 5.62
CA THR A 144 -1.96 3.69 4.76
C THR A 144 -1.57 2.99 3.47
N ALA A 145 -1.48 3.76 2.40
CA ALA A 145 -0.89 3.33 1.13
C ALA A 145 0.10 4.39 0.65
N ALA A 146 1.25 3.95 0.15
CA ALA A 146 2.29 4.84 -0.33
C ALA A 146 2.49 4.59 -1.83
N GLY A 147 2.04 5.55 -2.64
CA GLY A 147 2.36 5.57 -4.06
C GLY A 147 3.75 6.18 -4.26
N ASP A 148 4.13 6.39 -5.52
CA ASP A 148 5.43 6.99 -5.82
C ASP A 148 5.52 8.43 -5.31
N TRP A 149 4.52 9.21 -5.68
CA TRP A 149 4.54 10.66 -5.48
C TRP A 149 3.54 11.18 -4.45
N HIS A 150 2.81 10.28 -3.80
CA HIS A 150 1.77 10.65 -2.84
C HIS A 150 1.59 9.57 -1.77
N THR A 151 0.97 9.96 -0.66
CA THR A 151 0.62 9.08 0.46
C THR A 151 -0.86 9.22 0.74
N VAL A 152 -1.53 8.09 0.97
CA VAL A 152 -2.97 8.00 1.23
C VAL A 152 -3.19 7.38 2.60
N GLY A 153 -4.12 7.93 3.38
CA GLY A 153 -4.51 7.44 4.68
C GLY A 153 -6.01 7.20 4.75
N LEU A 154 -6.41 5.98 5.11
CA LEU A 154 -7.79 5.62 5.41
C LEU A 154 -8.08 5.91 6.87
N LYS A 155 -9.12 6.69 7.16
CA LYS A 155 -9.60 6.95 8.51
C LYS A 155 -10.64 5.93 8.96
N VAL A 156 -10.74 5.76 10.27
CA VAL A 156 -11.94 5.19 10.90
C VAL A 156 -13.18 5.93 10.39
N GLY A 157 -14.25 5.20 10.06
CA GLY A 157 -15.45 5.77 9.43
C GLY A 157 -15.40 5.86 7.90
N GLY A 158 -14.34 5.37 7.25
CA GLY A 158 -14.30 5.16 5.80
C GLY A 158 -14.10 6.42 4.95
N THR A 159 -13.52 7.48 5.54
CA THR A 159 -13.06 8.67 4.80
C THR A 159 -11.55 8.57 4.52
N VAL A 160 -11.07 9.29 3.51
CA VAL A 160 -9.68 9.17 3.04
C VAL A 160 -9.00 10.53 2.99
N MET A 161 -7.70 10.55 3.28
CA MET A 161 -6.81 11.71 3.13
C MET A 161 -5.68 11.39 2.14
N GLY A 162 -5.22 12.39 1.39
CA GLY A 162 -4.08 12.29 0.50
C GLY A 162 -3.12 13.48 0.67
N VAL A 163 -1.81 13.25 0.59
CA VAL A 163 -0.76 14.28 0.56
C VAL A 163 0.31 13.94 -0.46
N GLY A 164 1.02 14.95 -0.95
CA GLY A 164 2.06 14.81 -1.98
C GLY A 164 1.66 15.46 -3.30
N ASN A 165 2.28 14.99 -4.39
CA ASN A 165 1.99 15.46 -5.73
C ASN A 165 0.52 15.22 -6.09
N ASN A 166 -0.13 16.25 -6.64
CA ASN A 166 -1.53 16.16 -7.10
C ASN A 166 -1.72 16.64 -8.55
N ARG A 167 -0.70 16.51 -9.41
CA ARG A 167 -0.76 17.03 -10.80
C ARG A 167 -1.83 16.37 -11.66
N TYR A 168 -2.29 15.19 -11.29
CA TYR A 168 -3.32 14.43 -12.01
C TYR A 168 -4.56 14.15 -11.15
N GLY A 169 -4.70 14.80 -9.98
CA GLY A 169 -5.82 14.55 -9.07
C GLY A 169 -5.68 13.27 -8.24
N GLN A 170 -4.49 12.67 -8.15
CA GLN A 170 -4.28 11.43 -7.38
C GLN A 170 -4.52 11.58 -5.86
N CYS A 171 -4.56 12.79 -5.34
CA CYS A 171 -4.92 13.11 -3.96
C CYS A 171 -6.38 13.60 -3.80
N ASP A 172 -7.19 13.61 -4.88
CA ASP A 172 -8.58 14.10 -4.87
C ASP A 172 -9.55 13.07 -4.26
N VAL A 173 -9.28 12.69 -3.00
CA VAL A 173 -9.96 11.62 -2.27
C VAL A 173 -10.88 12.13 -1.16
N SER A 174 -10.97 13.45 -0.97
CA SER A 174 -11.70 14.09 0.15
C SER A 174 -13.21 13.83 0.13
N SER A 175 -13.78 13.57 -1.06
CA SER A 175 -15.19 13.22 -1.25
C SER A 175 -15.49 11.74 -1.01
N TRP A 176 -14.47 10.90 -0.87
CA TRP A 176 -14.65 9.45 -0.75
C TRP A 176 -15.28 9.09 0.59
N ARG A 177 -16.20 8.13 0.55
CA ARG A 177 -16.95 7.62 1.69
C ARG A 177 -17.05 6.09 1.59
N ASP A 178 -17.32 5.47 2.73
CA ASP A 178 -17.54 4.02 2.84
C ASP A 178 -16.35 3.17 2.37
N ILE A 179 -15.13 3.72 2.46
CA ILE A 179 -13.91 3.05 2.04
C ILE A 179 -13.45 2.07 3.13
N VAL A 180 -13.07 0.87 2.72
CA VAL A 180 -12.56 -0.20 3.60
C VAL A 180 -11.12 -0.60 3.28
N ALA A 181 -10.61 -0.26 2.10
CA ALA A 181 -9.20 -0.41 1.76
C ALA A 181 -8.75 0.66 0.76
N VAL A 182 -7.47 1.00 0.79
CA VAL A 182 -6.83 1.95 -0.14
C VAL A 182 -5.56 1.32 -0.72
N ALA A 183 -5.28 1.64 -1.98
CA ALA A 183 -4.03 1.33 -2.66
C ALA A 183 -3.56 2.54 -3.47
N ALA A 184 -2.25 2.68 -3.64
CA ALA A 184 -1.64 3.84 -4.30
C ALA A 184 -0.54 3.37 -5.25
N GLY A 185 -0.67 3.76 -6.52
CA GLY A 185 0.28 3.43 -7.58
C GLY A 185 1.23 4.60 -7.90
N TYR A 186 1.67 4.69 -9.16
CA TYR A 186 2.59 5.76 -9.59
C TYR A 186 1.98 7.16 -9.40
N LEU A 187 0.84 7.38 -10.05
CA LEU A 187 0.12 8.65 -10.09
C LEU A 187 -1.40 8.43 -10.01
N HIS A 188 -1.84 7.35 -9.36
CA HIS A 188 -3.25 7.04 -9.16
C HIS A 188 -3.49 6.44 -7.77
N THR A 189 -4.70 6.64 -7.26
CA THR A 189 -5.20 6.11 -5.99
C THR A 189 -6.44 5.28 -6.24
N VAL A 190 -6.56 4.15 -5.55
CA VAL A 190 -7.69 3.22 -5.64
C VAL A 190 -8.30 3.03 -4.26
N GLY A 191 -9.63 3.08 -4.18
CA GLY A 191 -10.41 2.85 -2.97
C GLY A 191 -11.40 1.72 -3.16
N LEU A 192 -11.38 0.74 -2.26
CA LEU A 192 -12.38 -0.32 -2.16
C LEU A 192 -13.49 0.15 -1.23
N LYS A 193 -14.74 0.15 -1.70
CA LYS A 193 -15.92 0.44 -0.89
C LYS A 193 -16.42 -0.80 -0.16
N VAL A 194 -17.12 -0.57 0.95
CA VAL A 194 -17.73 -1.62 1.78
C VAL A 194 -18.74 -2.50 1.03
N ASP A 195 -19.36 -1.97 -0.05
CA ASP A 195 -20.29 -2.70 -0.91
C ASP A 195 -19.60 -3.58 -1.99
N GLY A 196 -18.27 -3.63 -1.97
CA GLY A 196 -17.47 -4.41 -2.93
C GLY A 196 -17.31 -3.73 -4.29
N THR A 197 -17.68 -2.46 -4.43
CA THR A 197 -17.35 -1.63 -5.61
C THR A 197 -16.02 -0.90 -5.42
N VAL A 198 -15.41 -0.46 -6.52
CA VAL A 198 -14.10 0.21 -6.51
C VAL A 198 -14.19 1.57 -7.18
N ILE A 199 -13.48 2.55 -6.63
CA ILE A 199 -13.30 3.88 -7.22
C ILE A 199 -11.81 4.18 -7.35
N ALA A 200 -11.44 4.99 -8.35
CA ALA A 200 -10.06 5.41 -8.57
C ALA A 200 -10.00 6.87 -9.04
N VAL A 201 -8.90 7.56 -8.72
CA VAL A 201 -8.59 8.92 -9.18
C VAL A 201 -7.11 9.02 -9.52
N GLY A 202 -6.75 10.00 -10.35
CA GLY A 202 -5.37 10.24 -10.77
C GLY A 202 -5.15 10.10 -12.28
N ASN A 203 -3.90 9.86 -12.66
CA ASN A 203 -3.50 9.66 -14.04
C ASN A 203 -4.14 8.39 -14.60
N ASP A 204 -4.80 8.52 -15.75
CA ASP A 204 -5.50 7.43 -16.42
C ASP A 204 -5.06 7.19 -17.88
N LYS A 205 -3.83 7.58 -18.22
CA LYS A 205 -3.30 7.46 -19.60
C LYS A 205 -3.23 6.02 -20.14
N HIS A 206 -3.31 5.03 -19.26
CA HIS A 206 -3.29 3.61 -19.58
C HIS A 206 -4.56 2.89 -19.10
N ASN A 207 -5.63 3.62 -18.76
CA ASN A 207 -6.88 3.07 -18.20
C ASN A 207 -6.69 2.40 -16.81
N GLN A 208 -5.67 2.80 -16.05
CA GLN A 208 -5.43 2.26 -14.70
C GLN A 208 -6.51 2.63 -13.67
N CYS A 209 -7.35 3.61 -13.98
CA CYS A 209 -8.50 4.03 -13.18
C CYS A 209 -9.83 3.45 -13.69
N ASP A 210 -9.84 2.62 -14.74
CA ASP A 210 -11.07 2.05 -15.31
C ASP A 210 -11.63 0.88 -14.46
N VAL A 211 -12.07 1.21 -13.25
CA VAL A 211 -12.57 0.27 -12.23
C VAL A 211 -14.09 0.36 -12.03
N SER A 212 -14.76 1.23 -12.79
CA SER A 212 -16.17 1.61 -12.59
C SER A 212 -17.15 0.42 -12.68
N GLY A 213 -16.82 -0.60 -13.47
CA GLY A 213 -17.60 -1.83 -13.64
C GLY A 213 -17.32 -2.92 -12.60
N TRP A 214 -16.33 -2.74 -11.71
CA TRP A 214 -15.91 -3.79 -10.78
C TRP A 214 -16.92 -3.96 -9.65
N ARG A 215 -17.28 -5.23 -9.36
CA ARG A 215 -18.24 -5.62 -8.33
C ARG A 215 -17.74 -6.87 -7.59
N GLY A 216 -18.17 -7.03 -6.35
CA GLY A 216 -17.79 -8.17 -5.51
C GLY A 216 -16.30 -8.22 -5.19
N ILE A 217 -15.62 -7.07 -5.21
CA ILE A 217 -14.19 -6.97 -4.90
C ILE A 217 -13.99 -7.09 -3.39
N VAL A 218 -12.98 -7.86 -2.98
CA VAL A 218 -12.62 -8.08 -1.57
C VAL A 218 -11.20 -7.64 -1.24
N ALA A 219 -10.35 -7.44 -2.23
CA ALA A 219 -9.02 -6.86 -2.07
C ALA A 219 -8.59 -6.11 -3.33
N ILE A 220 -7.76 -5.09 -3.16
CA ILE A 220 -7.21 -4.25 -4.23
C ILE A 220 -5.70 -4.11 -4.08
N ALA A 221 -5.01 -3.95 -5.21
CA ALA A 221 -3.60 -3.56 -5.26
C ALA A 221 -3.38 -2.61 -6.44
N ALA A 222 -2.41 -1.71 -6.30
CA ALA A 222 -2.02 -0.76 -7.33
C ALA A 222 -0.52 -0.92 -7.62
N GLY A 223 -0.20 -1.19 -8.89
CA GLY A 223 1.17 -1.15 -9.39
C GLY A 223 1.50 0.23 -9.94
N THR A 224 2.48 0.31 -10.83
CA THR A 224 2.85 1.56 -11.50
C THR A 224 1.66 2.21 -12.20
N ASN A 225 1.17 1.51 -13.22
CA ASN A 225 0.20 1.99 -14.20
C ASN A 225 -0.89 0.93 -14.38
N HIS A 226 -1.13 0.11 -13.36
CA HIS A 226 -2.18 -0.91 -13.38
C HIS A 226 -2.79 -1.07 -11.99
N THR A 227 -4.05 -1.49 -11.98
CA THR A 227 -4.84 -1.79 -10.80
C THR A 227 -5.30 -3.24 -10.88
N ILE A 228 -5.24 -3.96 -9.77
CA ILE A 228 -5.69 -5.36 -9.66
C ILE A 228 -6.75 -5.45 -8.57
N GLY A 229 -7.79 -6.25 -8.82
CA GLY A 229 -8.86 -6.55 -7.87
C GLY A 229 -9.08 -8.05 -7.73
N LEU A 230 -9.15 -8.53 -6.48
CA LEU A 230 -9.58 -9.89 -6.16
C LEU A 230 -11.08 -9.88 -5.91
N LYS A 231 -11.82 -10.74 -6.61
CA LYS A 231 -13.25 -10.95 -6.41
C LYS A 231 -13.52 -11.97 -5.31
N SER A 232 -14.71 -11.87 -4.70
CA SER A 232 -15.21 -12.78 -3.66
C SER A 232 -15.41 -14.23 -4.14
N ASP A 233 -15.50 -14.45 -5.46
CA ASP A 233 -15.54 -15.76 -6.10
C ASP A 233 -14.16 -16.39 -6.32
N GLY A 234 -13.08 -15.73 -5.88
CA GLY A 234 -11.70 -16.20 -6.04
C GLY A 234 -11.11 -15.97 -7.43
N THR A 235 -11.76 -15.18 -8.29
CA THR A 235 -11.21 -14.74 -9.59
C THR A 235 -10.57 -13.35 -9.48
N VAL A 236 -9.74 -12.98 -10.47
CA VAL A 236 -9.00 -11.71 -10.47
C VAL A 236 -9.33 -10.88 -11.70
N VAL A 237 -9.40 -9.56 -11.53
CA VAL A 237 -9.52 -8.57 -12.59
C VAL A 237 -8.36 -7.58 -12.54
N ALA A 238 -7.95 -7.06 -13.69
CA ALA A 238 -6.90 -6.07 -13.80
C ALA A 238 -7.22 -5.08 -14.94
N VAL A 239 -6.82 -3.83 -14.75
CA VAL A 239 -6.87 -2.76 -15.76
C VAL A 239 -5.59 -1.94 -15.72
N GLY A 240 -5.24 -1.29 -16.82
CA GLY A 240 -4.03 -0.49 -16.92
C GLY A 240 -3.09 -0.92 -18.04
N GLU A 241 -1.87 -0.42 -17.96
CA GLU A 241 -0.76 -0.81 -18.83
C GLU A 241 -0.56 -2.33 -18.76
N ASN A 242 -0.33 -2.98 -19.92
CA ASN A 242 -0.09 -4.43 -20.00
C ASN A 242 1.15 -4.82 -20.83
N THR A 243 2.11 -3.92 -20.99
CA THR A 243 3.29 -4.13 -21.85
C THR A 243 4.09 -5.39 -21.49
N TYR A 244 4.06 -5.84 -20.23
CA TYR A 244 4.78 -7.02 -19.74
C TYR A 244 3.84 -8.12 -19.21
N GLY A 245 2.55 -8.08 -19.54
CA GLY A 245 1.57 -9.09 -19.09
C GLY A 245 1.08 -8.91 -17.64
N GLN A 246 1.32 -7.76 -17.00
CA GLN A 246 0.87 -7.48 -15.63
C GLN A 246 -0.66 -7.57 -15.42
N CYS A 247 -1.45 -7.44 -16.49
CA CYS A 247 -2.91 -7.56 -16.47
C CYS A 247 -3.41 -8.92 -17.01
N ASP A 248 -2.53 -9.86 -17.34
CA ASP A 248 -2.88 -11.20 -17.87
C ASP A 248 -3.36 -12.16 -16.77
N VAL A 249 -4.39 -11.72 -16.02
CA VAL A 249 -4.95 -12.41 -14.85
C VAL A 249 -6.18 -13.25 -15.20
N SER A 250 -6.55 -13.31 -16.49
CA SER A 250 -7.81 -13.89 -16.96
C SER A 250 -7.93 -15.38 -16.69
N SER A 251 -6.85 -16.10 -16.42
CA SER A 251 -6.84 -17.53 -16.04
C SER A 251 -6.78 -17.77 -14.53
N TRP A 252 -6.57 -16.73 -13.72
CA TRP A 252 -6.35 -16.87 -12.27
C TRP A 252 -7.68 -17.10 -11.55
N ARG A 253 -7.80 -18.26 -10.89
CA ARG A 253 -9.02 -18.75 -10.24
C ARG A 253 -8.68 -19.40 -8.90
N ASN A 254 -9.69 -19.53 -8.04
CA ASN A 254 -9.55 -20.17 -6.73
C ASN A 254 -8.49 -19.50 -5.83
N ILE A 255 -8.30 -18.19 -6.00
CA ILE A 255 -7.40 -17.42 -5.14
C ILE A 255 -8.00 -17.37 -3.73
N ARG A 256 -7.21 -17.76 -2.74
CA ARG A 256 -7.61 -17.75 -1.32
C ARG A 256 -8.00 -16.33 -0.90
N LEU A 257 -9.16 -16.22 -0.26
CA LEU A 257 -9.68 -14.93 0.20
C LEU A 257 -8.97 -14.47 1.49
N PRO A 258 -8.83 -13.15 1.72
CA PRO A 258 -8.28 -12.63 2.97
C PRO A 258 -9.09 -13.09 4.19
N GLY A 259 -8.43 -13.60 5.23
CA GLY A 259 -9.07 -13.93 6.51
C GLY A 259 -9.88 -15.23 6.53
N LYS A 260 -9.76 -16.10 5.53
CA LYS A 260 -10.22 -17.50 5.56
C LYS A 260 -9.04 -18.45 5.54
#